data_AF-A0A401IFM3-F1
#
_entry.id   AF-A0A401IFM3-F1
#
_cell.length_a   1.000
_cell.length_b   1.000
_cell.length_c   1.000
_cell.angle_alpha   90.00
_cell.angle_beta   90.00
_cell.angle_gamma   90.00
#
_symmetry.space_group_name_H-M   'P 1'
#
loop_
_entity.id
_entity.type
_entity.pdbx_description
1 polymer ?
#
loop_
_entity_poly.entity_id
_entity_poly.type
_entity_poly.pdbx_seq_one_letter_code
_entity_poly.pdbx_strand_id
1 'polypeptide(L)'
;MTAMIKNVSNNVIDNYIERVTELSQSSQHIPTTEELETIAAELGIDPQEIQAAQKQSHDHFIRAQGYMRLKHWDDAIAELQEAVVFNPSNLDMLLGLAMAHLGRWDIKHSKEDENNIRLRIRQCLAIKPDCEDALNLLSRLSNAVQWRNRILAGVAVVFGGVIIGVGGFFFFNDGLPNPFQKQSKLELLEQRMTAEIATLRQQQQAFSQQILANQTNNEQLNQRNLDELQSRFNKLETQLQELEKKVQQIEQSSNQNSPLPPN
;
A
#
# COMPACT_ATOMS: atom_id res chain seq x y z
N MET A 1 -20.53 -19.64 -28.62
CA MET A 1 -20.86 -20.32 -27.34
C MET A 1 -19.74 -20.22 -26.30
N THR A 2 -18.47 -20.12 -26.71
CA THR A 2 -17.29 -20.02 -25.83
C THR A 2 -17.22 -18.77 -24.94
N ALA A 3 -17.80 -17.64 -25.38
CA ALA A 3 -17.78 -16.39 -24.61
C ALA A 3 -18.81 -16.36 -23.46
N MET A 4 -19.95 -17.05 -23.58
CA MET A 4 -20.96 -17.10 -22.52
C MET A 4 -20.52 -17.98 -21.35
N ILE A 5 -19.86 -19.11 -21.62
CA ILE A 5 -19.36 -20.03 -20.58
C ILE A 5 -18.32 -19.34 -19.70
N LYS A 6 -17.42 -18.55 -20.31
CA LYS A 6 -16.37 -17.80 -19.60
C LYS A 6 -16.92 -16.70 -18.67
N ASN A 7 -18.07 -16.11 -19.04
CA ASN A 7 -18.72 -15.07 -18.22
C ASN A 7 -19.48 -15.66 -17.04
N VAL A 8 -20.07 -16.85 -17.20
CA VAL A 8 -20.70 -17.59 -16.10
C VAL A 8 -19.65 -18.10 -15.12
N SER A 9 -18.53 -18.67 -15.60
CA SER A 9 -17.46 -19.16 -14.72
C SER A 9 -16.83 -18.04 -13.87
N ASN A 10 -16.66 -16.84 -14.44
CA ASN A 10 -16.14 -15.69 -13.69
C ASN A 10 -17.09 -15.29 -12.55
N ASN A 11 -18.40 -15.21 -12.80
CA ASN A 11 -19.38 -14.87 -11.78
C ASN A 11 -19.44 -15.93 -10.65
N VAL A 12 -19.33 -17.22 -11.00
CA VAL A 12 -19.34 -18.30 -10.01
C VAL A 12 -18.09 -18.28 -9.11
N ILE A 13 -16.91 -18.02 -9.67
CA ILE A 13 -15.67 -17.87 -8.89
C ILE A 13 -15.73 -16.61 -8.00
N ASP A 14 -16.26 -15.50 -8.51
CA ASP A 14 -16.42 -14.27 -7.73
C ASP A 14 -17.37 -14.50 -6.54
N ASN A 15 -18.49 -15.20 -6.76
CA ASN A 15 -19.42 -15.58 -5.68
C ASN A 15 -18.76 -16.53 -4.67
N TYR A 16 -17.90 -17.43 -5.12
CA TYR A 16 -17.12 -18.30 -4.23
C TYR A 16 -16.19 -17.47 -3.35
N ILE A 17 -15.41 -16.55 -3.94
CA ILE A 17 -14.50 -15.66 -3.21
C ILE A 17 -15.28 -14.82 -2.21
N GLU A 18 -16.41 -14.25 -2.62
CA GLU A 18 -17.29 -13.46 -1.76
C GLU A 18 -17.76 -14.30 -0.58
N ARG A 19 -18.26 -15.52 -0.82
CA ARG A 19 -18.78 -16.39 0.24
C ARG A 19 -17.71 -16.83 1.24
N VAL A 20 -16.52 -17.17 0.75
CA VAL A 20 -15.36 -17.51 1.57
C VAL A 20 -14.92 -16.30 2.42
N THR A 21 -14.97 -15.11 1.83
CA THR A 21 -14.63 -13.86 2.51
C THR A 21 -15.66 -13.51 3.58
N GLU A 22 -16.95 -13.66 3.29
CA GLU A 22 -18.05 -13.47 4.25
C GLU A 22 -17.94 -14.43 5.43
N LEU A 23 -17.66 -15.72 5.16
CA LEU A 23 -17.48 -16.73 6.22
C LEU A 23 -16.32 -16.33 7.14
N SER A 24 -15.21 -15.89 6.53
CA SER A 24 -14.03 -15.42 7.25
C SER A 24 -14.31 -14.20 8.14
N GLN A 25 -15.06 -13.22 7.62
CA GLN A 25 -15.37 -11.99 8.34
C GLN A 25 -16.45 -12.15 9.40
N SER A 26 -17.52 -12.88 9.10
CA SER A 26 -18.69 -13.04 9.97
C SER A 26 -18.40 -13.89 11.21
N SER A 27 -17.62 -14.95 11.03
CA SER A 27 -17.35 -15.94 12.09
C SER A 27 -16.01 -15.71 12.78
N GLN A 28 -15.22 -14.74 12.31
CA GLN A 28 -13.82 -14.55 12.71
C GLN A 28 -13.03 -15.88 12.68
N HIS A 29 -13.48 -16.77 11.79
CA HIS A 29 -13.08 -18.16 11.63
C HIS A 29 -12.36 -18.28 10.29
N ILE A 30 -11.31 -19.08 10.22
CA ILE A 30 -10.60 -19.28 8.97
C ILE A 30 -11.25 -20.49 8.28
N PRO A 31 -11.82 -20.33 7.08
CA PRO A 31 -12.49 -21.43 6.40
C PRO A 31 -11.56 -22.65 6.25
N THR A 32 -12.05 -23.79 6.73
CA THR A 32 -11.42 -25.10 6.60
C THR A 32 -11.59 -25.63 5.18
N THR A 33 -10.74 -26.58 4.77
CA THR A 33 -10.83 -27.21 3.44
C THR A 33 -12.21 -27.82 3.18
N GLU A 34 -12.83 -28.42 4.20
CA GLU A 34 -14.18 -29.03 4.11
C GLU A 34 -15.27 -27.98 3.87
N GLU A 35 -15.19 -26.82 4.54
CA GLU A 35 -16.12 -25.71 4.30
C GLU A 35 -15.95 -25.11 2.90
N LEU A 36 -14.71 -25.01 2.41
CA LEU A 36 -14.45 -24.56 1.05
C LEU A 36 -15.06 -25.51 0.01
N GLU A 37 -14.91 -26.83 0.21
CA GLU A 37 -15.53 -27.84 -0.65
C GLU A 37 -17.06 -27.78 -0.60
N THR A 38 -17.62 -27.54 0.58
CA THR A 38 -19.08 -27.39 0.75
C THR A 38 -19.61 -26.16 0.01
N ILE A 39 -18.95 -25.00 0.16
CA ILE A 39 -19.31 -23.77 -0.56
C ILE A 39 -19.22 -24.00 -2.08
N ALA A 40 -18.17 -24.66 -2.55
CA ALA A 40 -17.99 -24.93 -3.95
C ALA A 40 -19.08 -25.88 -4.51
N ALA A 41 -19.45 -26.91 -3.74
CA ALA A 41 -20.54 -27.81 -4.10
C ALA A 41 -21.91 -27.10 -4.11
N GLU A 42 -22.18 -26.22 -3.15
CA GLU A 42 -23.41 -25.41 -3.10
C GLU A 42 -23.55 -24.47 -4.31
N LEU A 43 -22.43 -23.92 -4.78
CA LEU A 43 -22.38 -23.05 -5.96
C LEU A 43 -22.35 -23.83 -7.29
N GLY A 44 -22.33 -25.17 -7.23
CA GLY A 44 -22.28 -26.03 -8.41
C GLY A 44 -20.95 -25.95 -9.17
N ILE A 45 -19.86 -25.62 -8.48
CA ILE A 45 -18.52 -25.55 -9.06
C ILE A 45 -18.00 -26.97 -9.29
N ASP A 46 -17.50 -27.24 -10.49
CA ASP A 46 -16.93 -28.55 -10.80
C ASP A 46 -15.62 -28.76 -10.01
N PRO A 47 -15.37 -29.93 -9.41
CA PRO A 47 -14.11 -30.22 -8.72
C PRO A 47 -12.85 -29.92 -9.55
N GLN A 48 -12.91 -30.04 -10.87
CA GLN A 48 -11.82 -29.67 -11.77
C GLN A 48 -11.55 -28.16 -11.80
N GLU A 49 -12.60 -27.33 -11.69
CA GLU A 49 -12.46 -25.88 -11.60
C GLU A 49 -11.83 -25.46 -10.26
N ILE A 50 -12.22 -26.12 -9.17
CA ILE A 50 -11.58 -25.93 -7.84
C ILE A 50 -10.10 -26.31 -7.92
N GLN A 51 -9.79 -27.45 -8.53
CA GLN A 51 -8.40 -27.90 -8.67
C GLN A 51 -7.58 -26.92 -9.53
N ALA A 52 -8.18 -26.36 -10.60
CA ALA A 52 -7.54 -25.34 -11.42
C ALA A 52 -7.28 -24.05 -10.63
N ALA A 53 -8.24 -23.60 -9.81
CA ALA A 53 -8.09 -22.44 -8.94
C ALA A 53 -7.03 -22.65 -7.85
N GLN A 54 -6.98 -23.83 -7.22
CA GLN A 54 -5.94 -24.20 -6.26
C GLN A 54 -4.55 -24.24 -6.91
N LYS A 55 -4.46 -24.76 -8.14
CA LYS A 55 -3.22 -24.72 -8.91
C LYS A 55 -2.79 -23.28 -9.20
N GLN A 56 -3.71 -22.42 -9.62
CA GLN A 56 -3.43 -21.01 -9.85
C GLN A 56 -2.94 -20.33 -8.56
N SER A 57 -3.59 -20.56 -7.42
CA SER A 57 -3.14 -20.08 -6.10
C SER A 57 -1.72 -20.55 -5.77
N HIS A 58 -1.38 -21.80 -6.07
CA HIS A 58 -0.03 -22.30 -5.90
C HIS A 58 0.99 -21.60 -6.81
N ASP A 59 0.63 -21.32 -8.07
CA ASP A 59 1.48 -20.58 -9.00
C ASP A 59 1.75 -19.14 -8.51
N HIS A 60 0.73 -18.45 -7.97
CA HIS A 60 0.87 -17.16 -7.29
C HIS A 60 1.87 -17.26 -6.12
N PHE A 61 1.72 -18.29 -5.27
CA PHE A 61 2.62 -18.52 -4.14
C PHE A 61 4.08 -18.74 -4.57
N ILE A 62 4.33 -19.51 -5.63
CA ILE A 62 5.69 -19.72 -6.17
C ILE A 62 6.30 -18.40 -6.65
N ARG A 63 5.53 -17.59 -7.40
CA ARG A 63 6.01 -16.28 -7.86
C ARG A 63 6.34 -15.35 -6.71
N ALA A 64 5.48 -15.33 -5.69
CA ALA A 64 5.72 -14.54 -4.48
C ALA A 64 7.02 -14.93 -3.78
N GLN A 65 7.33 -16.22 -3.64
CA GLN A 65 8.62 -16.68 -3.10
C GLN A 65 9.80 -16.17 -3.95
N GLY A 66 9.64 -16.14 -5.27
CA GLY A 66 10.57 -15.49 -6.18
C GLY A 66 10.82 -14.02 -5.83
N TYR A 67 9.76 -13.24 -5.73
CA TYR A 67 9.83 -11.82 -5.36
C TYR A 67 10.40 -11.59 -3.95
N MET A 68 10.05 -12.42 -2.96
CA MET A 68 10.61 -12.36 -1.61
C MET A 68 12.12 -12.57 -1.60
N ARG A 69 12.65 -13.53 -2.38
CA ARG A 69 14.10 -13.76 -2.51
C ARG A 69 14.83 -12.54 -3.08
N LEU A 70 14.17 -11.83 -4.00
CA LEU A 70 14.68 -10.59 -4.59
C LEU A 70 14.39 -9.34 -3.75
N LYS A 71 13.71 -9.49 -2.59
CA LYS A 71 13.27 -8.40 -1.71
C LYS A 71 12.30 -7.42 -2.37
N HIS A 72 11.59 -7.87 -3.41
CA HIS A 72 10.49 -7.13 -4.03
C HIS A 72 9.23 -7.34 -3.20
N TRP A 73 9.16 -6.68 -2.04
CA TRP A 73 8.13 -6.97 -1.05
C TRP A 73 6.72 -6.60 -1.50
N ASP A 74 6.58 -5.50 -2.25
CA ASP A 74 5.28 -5.06 -2.76
C ASP A 74 4.69 -6.10 -3.75
N ASP A 75 5.51 -6.58 -4.71
CA ASP A 75 5.10 -7.63 -5.66
C ASP A 75 4.82 -8.97 -4.97
N ALA A 76 5.65 -9.33 -3.98
CA ALA A 76 5.44 -10.54 -3.17
C ALA A 76 4.11 -10.49 -2.43
N ILE A 77 3.78 -9.36 -1.79
CA ILE A 77 2.53 -9.18 -1.06
C ILE A 77 1.34 -9.32 -2.01
N ALA A 78 1.38 -8.69 -3.19
CA ALA A 78 0.31 -8.78 -4.17
C ALA A 78 0.07 -10.24 -4.60
N GLU A 79 1.12 -10.97 -4.97
CA GLU A 79 0.99 -12.38 -5.35
C GLU A 79 0.50 -13.27 -4.19
N LEU A 80 0.95 -13.01 -2.95
CA LEU A 80 0.49 -13.75 -1.77
C LEU A 80 -0.97 -13.45 -1.43
N GLN A 81 -1.45 -12.24 -1.66
CA GLN A 81 -2.85 -11.89 -1.48
C GLN A 81 -3.72 -12.70 -2.44
N GLU A 82 -3.34 -12.80 -3.71
CA GLU A 82 -4.03 -13.65 -4.69
C GLU A 82 -3.98 -15.14 -4.30
N ALA A 83 -2.84 -15.61 -3.78
CA ALA A 83 -2.70 -17.01 -3.36
C ALA A 83 -3.63 -17.37 -2.19
N VAL A 84 -3.71 -16.52 -1.16
CA VAL A 84 -4.47 -16.79 0.08
C VAL A 84 -5.98 -16.75 -0.15
N VAL A 85 -6.47 -16.04 -1.18
CA VAL A 85 -7.91 -15.99 -1.50
C VAL A 85 -8.52 -17.38 -1.70
N PHE A 86 -7.83 -18.26 -2.42
CA PHE A 86 -8.32 -19.61 -2.70
C PHE A 86 -8.00 -20.62 -1.60
N ASN A 87 -7.01 -20.32 -0.76
CA ASN A 87 -6.52 -21.21 0.30
C ASN A 87 -6.30 -20.42 1.61
N PRO A 88 -7.37 -19.91 2.23
CA PRO A 88 -7.27 -19.00 3.39
C PRO A 88 -6.67 -19.65 4.65
N SER A 89 -6.74 -20.98 4.76
CA SER A 89 -6.18 -21.77 5.86
C SER A 89 -4.78 -22.34 5.57
N ASN A 90 -4.17 -22.01 4.43
CA ASN A 90 -2.83 -22.49 4.11
C ASN A 90 -1.78 -21.75 4.95
N LEU A 91 -1.14 -22.50 5.85
CA LEU A 91 -0.17 -21.97 6.81
C LEU A 91 1.06 -21.36 6.13
N ASP A 92 1.56 -21.98 5.06
CA ASP A 92 2.75 -21.50 4.34
C ASP A 92 2.48 -20.17 3.62
N MET A 93 1.29 -20.03 3.02
CA MET A 93 0.88 -18.79 2.35
C MET A 93 0.66 -17.66 3.37
N LEU A 94 0.02 -17.94 4.49
CA LEU A 94 -0.17 -16.96 5.57
C LEU A 94 1.16 -16.51 6.18
N LEU A 95 2.08 -17.45 6.44
CA LEU A 95 3.44 -17.15 6.90
C LEU A 95 4.20 -16.35 5.85
N GLY A 96 4.13 -16.72 4.57
CA GLY A 96 4.73 -15.98 3.46
C GLY A 96 4.26 -14.54 3.43
N LEU A 97 2.96 -14.30 3.60
CA LEU A 97 2.35 -12.97 3.62
C LEU A 97 2.82 -12.15 4.84
N ALA A 98 2.89 -12.77 6.01
CA ALA A 98 3.47 -12.15 7.20
C ALA A 98 4.95 -11.79 7.01
N MET A 99 5.74 -12.68 6.41
CA MET A 99 7.17 -12.45 6.12
C MET A 99 7.37 -11.34 5.09
N ALA A 100 6.55 -11.29 4.04
CA ALA A 100 6.63 -10.25 3.01
C ALA A 100 6.31 -8.86 3.59
N HIS A 101 5.28 -8.76 4.44
CA HIS A 101 5.00 -7.53 5.20
C HIS A 101 6.14 -7.18 6.17
N LEU A 102 6.74 -8.16 6.85
CA LEU A 102 7.88 -7.89 7.73
C LEU A 102 9.07 -7.34 6.94
N GLY A 103 9.39 -7.92 5.78
CA GLY A 103 10.44 -7.41 4.90
C GLY A 103 10.17 -5.98 4.42
N ARG A 104 8.91 -5.64 4.12
CA ARG A 104 8.52 -4.26 3.77
C ARG A 104 8.57 -3.33 4.97
N TRP A 105 8.15 -3.80 6.15
CA TRP A 105 8.18 -3.06 7.40
C TRP A 105 9.60 -2.70 7.82
N ASP A 106 10.57 -3.60 7.63
CA ASP A 106 11.99 -3.35 7.90
C ASP A 106 12.53 -2.13 7.11
N ILE A 107 11.90 -1.79 5.98
CA ILE A 107 12.25 -0.63 5.15
C ILE A 107 11.38 0.57 5.50
N LYS A 108 10.05 0.43 5.38
CA LYS A 108 9.08 1.53 5.42
C LYS A 108 8.60 1.85 6.83
N HIS A 109 8.78 0.94 7.78
CA HIS A 109 8.40 1.11 9.19
C HIS A 109 6.91 1.44 9.40
N SER A 110 6.07 1.07 8.43
CA SER A 110 4.64 1.42 8.37
C SER A 110 3.83 0.68 9.41
N LYS A 111 2.91 1.39 10.07
CA LYS A 111 1.97 0.78 11.03
C LYS A 111 1.01 -0.22 10.36
N GLU A 112 0.72 -0.02 9.08
CA GLU A 112 -0.13 -0.93 8.30
C GLU A 112 0.53 -2.31 8.18
N ASP A 113 1.83 -2.36 7.86
CA ASP A 113 2.56 -3.63 7.79
C ASP A 113 2.62 -4.30 9.17
N GLU A 114 2.87 -3.54 10.24
CA GLU A 114 2.84 -4.09 11.61
C GLU A 114 1.48 -4.74 11.94
N ASN A 115 0.38 -4.10 11.56
CA ASN A 115 -0.97 -4.65 11.75
C ASN A 115 -1.19 -5.91 10.93
N ASN A 116 -0.80 -5.90 9.65
CA ASN A 116 -0.96 -7.05 8.76
C ASN A 116 -0.13 -8.25 9.22
N ILE A 117 1.12 -8.04 9.68
CA ILE A 117 1.97 -9.11 10.23
C ILE A 117 1.27 -9.75 11.43
N ARG A 118 0.78 -8.94 12.39
CA ARG A 118 0.08 -9.46 13.57
C ARG A 118 -1.21 -10.19 13.21
N LEU A 119 -1.96 -9.68 12.25
CA LEU A 119 -3.18 -10.33 11.77
C LEU A 119 -2.88 -11.72 11.22
N ARG A 120 -1.90 -11.84 10.32
CA ARG A 120 -1.51 -13.11 9.70
C ARG A 120 -0.93 -14.09 10.73
N ILE A 121 -0.12 -13.63 11.67
CA ILE A 121 0.38 -14.46 12.78
C ILE A 121 -0.78 -15.02 13.61
N ARG A 122 -1.78 -14.20 13.97
CA ARG A 122 -2.97 -14.68 14.69
C ARG A 122 -3.70 -15.75 13.90
N GLN A 123 -3.79 -15.58 12.58
CA GLN A 123 -4.41 -16.59 11.72
C GLN A 123 -3.62 -17.89 11.74
N CYS A 124 -2.28 -17.84 11.61
CA CYS A 124 -1.43 -19.03 11.72
C CYS A 124 -1.60 -19.73 13.09
N LEU A 125 -1.65 -18.97 14.19
CA LEU A 125 -1.81 -19.53 15.54
C LEU A 125 -3.21 -20.07 15.81
N ALA A 126 -4.24 -19.56 15.12
CA ALA A 126 -5.58 -20.13 15.17
C ALA A 126 -5.64 -21.49 14.49
N ILE A 127 -4.90 -21.69 13.40
CA ILE A 127 -4.80 -22.97 12.68
C ILE A 127 -3.89 -23.94 13.45
N LYS A 128 -2.71 -23.46 13.86
CA LYS A 128 -1.68 -24.24 14.54
C LYS A 128 -1.13 -23.45 15.74
N PRO A 129 -1.62 -23.70 16.97
CA PRO A 129 -1.24 -22.94 18.17
C PRO A 129 0.25 -23.00 18.51
N ASP A 130 0.94 -24.09 18.15
CA ASP A 130 2.37 -24.31 18.38
C ASP A 130 3.23 -24.00 17.13
N CYS A 131 2.73 -23.15 16.22
CA CYS A 131 3.47 -22.76 15.03
C CYS A 131 4.73 -21.95 15.38
N GLU A 132 5.87 -22.64 15.43
CA GLU A 132 7.18 -22.07 15.76
C GLU A 132 7.53 -20.88 14.85
N ASP A 133 7.29 -20.99 13.54
CA ASP A 133 7.57 -19.91 12.58
C ASP A 133 6.75 -18.64 12.88
N ALA A 134 5.48 -18.79 13.23
CA ALA A 134 4.61 -17.67 13.59
C ALA A 134 5.04 -17.00 14.90
N LEU A 135 5.42 -17.80 15.90
CA LEU A 135 5.94 -17.30 17.19
C LEU A 135 7.29 -16.60 17.02
N ASN A 136 8.18 -17.15 16.19
CA ASN A 136 9.47 -16.55 15.85
C ASN A 136 9.28 -15.22 15.12
N LEU A 137 8.33 -15.14 14.18
CA LEU A 137 7.98 -13.87 13.53
C LEU A 137 7.43 -12.83 14.51
N LEU A 138 6.58 -13.26 15.45
CA LEU A 138 6.04 -12.37 16.48
C LEU A 138 7.16 -11.82 17.39
N SER A 139 8.09 -12.68 17.79
CA SER A 139 9.27 -12.28 18.57
C SER A 139 10.13 -11.28 17.81
N ARG A 140 10.44 -11.56 16.53
CA ARG A 140 11.20 -10.65 15.67
C ARG A 140 10.53 -9.28 15.54
N LEU A 141 9.23 -9.24 15.25
CA LEU A 141 8.48 -7.99 15.11
C LEU A 141 8.46 -7.21 16.44
N SER A 142 8.12 -7.86 17.54
CA SER A 142 8.00 -7.20 18.85
C SER A 142 9.34 -6.60 19.31
N ASN A 143 10.43 -7.34 19.15
CA ASN A 143 11.77 -6.86 19.47
C ASN A 143 12.18 -5.66 18.60
N ALA A 144 11.92 -5.73 17.29
CA ALA A 144 12.25 -4.64 16.37
C ALA A 144 11.44 -3.36 16.67
N VAL A 145 10.13 -3.48 16.91
CA VAL A 145 9.26 -2.37 17.29
C VAL A 145 9.71 -1.76 18.63
N GLN A 146 10.00 -2.60 19.63
CA GLN A 146 10.44 -2.13 20.94
C GLN A 146 11.79 -1.40 20.85
N TRP A 147 12.75 -1.95 20.11
CA TRP A 147 14.06 -1.33 19.91
C TRP A 147 13.95 0.02 19.21
N ARG A 148 13.13 0.13 18.16
CA ARG A 148 12.86 1.40 17.47
C ARG A 148 12.28 2.44 18.42
N ASN A 149 11.29 2.05 19.23
CA ASN A 149 10.67 2.97 20.19
C ASN A 149 11.66 3.43 21.27
N ARG A 150 12.59 2.57 21.70
CA ARG A 150 13.68 2.94 22.61
C ARG A 150 14.66 3.94 21.98
N ILE A 151 15.02 3.77 20.71
CA ILE A 151 15.86 4.73 20.00
C ILE A 151 15.16 6.08 19.88
N LEU A 152 13.90 6.09 19.44
CA LEU A 152 13.13 7.33 19.30
C LEU A 152 13.01 8.06 20.65
N ALA A 153 12.75 7.33 21.74
CA ALA A 153 12.75 7.88 23.09
C ALA A 153 14.13 8.44 23.50
N GLY A 154 15.21 7.70 23.24
CA GLY A 154 16.57 8.15 23.55
C GLY A 154 16.97 9.41 22.78
N VAL A 155 16.67 9.47 21.48
CA VAL A 155 16.89 10.66 20.65
C VAL A 155 16.10 11.85 21.19
N ALA A 156 14.83 11.66 21.55
CA ALA A 156 14.01 12.72 22.15
C ALA A 156 14.59 13.23 23.47
N VAL A 157 15.12 12.34 24.32
CA VAL A 157 15.77 12.72 25.60
C VAL A 157 17.07 13.49 25.35
N VAL A 158 17.89 13.08 24.37
CA VAL A 158 19.14 13.78 24.04
C VAL A 158 18.85 15.18 23.50
N PHE A 159 17.94 15.32 22.53
CA PHE A 159 17.57 16.64 22.01
C PHE A 159 16.88 17.51 23.07
N GLY A 160 15.98 16.94 23.89
CA GLY A 160 15.39 17.64 25.02
C GLY A 160 16.44 18.08 26.04
N GLY A 161 17.43 17.24 26.34
CA GLY A 161 18.53 17.52 27.24
C GLY A 161 19.51 18.57 26.72
N VAL A 162 19.76 18.66 25.41
CA VAL A 162 20.56 19.73 24.80
C VAL A 162 19.81 21.06 24.85
N ILE A 163 18.50 21.07 24.60
CA ILE A 163 17.67 22.28 24.75
C ILE A 163 17.70 22.77 26.20
N ILE A 164 17.57 21.85 27.17
CA ILE A 164 17.64 22.18 28.61
C ILE A 164 19.07 22.55 29.03
N GLY A 165 20.10 21.90 28.48
CA GLY A 165 21.51 22.08 28.84
C GLY A 165 22.12 23.37 28.32
N VAL A 166 21.82 23.77 27.08
CA VAL A 166 22.25 25.07 26.53
C VAL A 166 21.46 26.21 27.19
N GLY A 167 20.19 26.03 27.51
CA GLY A 167 19.41 26.97 28.32
C GLY A 167 19.87 27.05 29.79
N GLY A 168 20.32 25.93 30.36
CA GLY A 168 20.75 25.81 31.75
C GLY A 168 22.19 26.27 32.01
N PHE A 169 23.09 26.11 31.05
CA PHE A 169 24.48 26.58 31.15
C PHE A 169 24.56 28.12 31.17
N PHE A 170 23.66 28.81 30.46
CA PHE A 170 23.49 30.27 30.58
C PHE A 170 22.91 30.72 31.93
N PHE A 171 22.32 29.80 32.71
CA PHE A 171 21.71 30.11 34.01
C PHE A 171 22.63 29.88 35.22
N PHE A 172 23.75 29.16 35.06
CA PHE A 172 24.63 28.77 36.15
C PHE A 172 25.99 29.48 36.19
N ASN A 173 26.33 30.29 35.17
CA ASN A 173 27.64 30.97 35.11
C ASN A 173 27.65 32.37 35.76
N ASP A 174 26.50 32.90 36.16
CA ASP A 174 26.43 34.09 37.02
C ASP A 174 25.78 33.70 38.36
N GLY A 175 26.45 34.06 39.46
CA GLY A 175 26.19 33.59 40.81
C GLY A 175 24.70 33.61 41.23
N LEU A 176 24.35 32.60 42.04
CA LEU A 176 23.04 32.43 42.70
C LEU A 176 22.43 33.78 43.14
N PRO A 177 21.31 34.23 42.54
CA PRO A 177 20.65 35.44 42.98
C PRO A 177 19.68 35.11 44.12
N ASN A 178 19.76 35.91 45.19
CA ASN A 178 18.84 35.90 46.32
C ASN A 178 17.36 35.92 45.87
N PRO A 179 16.47 35.16 46.55
CA PRO A 179 15.11 34.88 46.07
C PRO A 179 14.10 36.03 46.24
N PHE A 180 14.52 37.26 46.53
CA PHE A 180 13.62 38.33 46.98
C PHE A 180 13.45 39.54 46.04
N GLN A 181 13.84 39.45 44.76
CA GLN A 181 13.68 40.56 43.82
C GLN A 181 13.31 40.07 42.40
N LYS A 182 12.12 39.49 42.23
CA LYS A 182 11.74 38.75 41.00
C LYS A 182 10.48 39.25 40.27
N GLN A 183 10.05 40.50 40.48
CA GLN A 183 8.85 41.02 39.80
C GLN A 183 9.13 41.63 38.40
N SER A 184 10.19 42.41 38.21
CA SER A 184 10.42 43.09 36.90
C SER A 184 10.98 42.19 35.79
N LYS A 185 11.63 41.07 36.14
CA LYS A 185 12.18 40.13 35.15
C LYS A 185 11.12 39.21 34.55
N LEU A 186 10.00 38.99 35.24
CA LEU A 186 8.91 38.15 34.74
C LEU A 186 8.16 38.83 33.60
N GLU A 187 7.84 40.12 33.73
CA GLU A 187 7.15 40.88 32.67
C GLU A 187 8.00 41.03 31.41
N LEU A 188 9.31 41.25 31.56
CA LEU A 188 10.25 41.29 30.44
C LEU A 188 10.36 39.93 29.73
N LEU A 189 10.28 38.83 30.49
CA LEU A 189 10.33 37.48 29.94
C LEU A 189 9.04 37.16 29.17
N GLU A 190 7.88 37.56 29.68
CA GLU A 190 6.61 37.42 28.96
C GLU A 190 6.58 38.22 27.66
N GLN A 191 7.08 39.46 27.67
CA GLN A 191 7.20 40.28 26.45
C GLN A 191 8.15 39.65 25.42
N ARG A 192 9.25 39.06 25.87
CA ARG A 192 10.19 38.39 24.98
C ARG A 192 9.61 37.09 24.40
N MET A 193 8.94 36.28 25.23
CA MET A 193 8.30 35.05 24.77
C MET A 193 7.15 35.34 23.81
N THR A 194 6.34 36.37 24.04
CA THR A 194 5.28 36.77 23.12
C THR A 194 5.82 37.27 21.78
N ALA A 195 6.93 38.01 21.78
CA ALA A 195 7.62 38.40 20.56
C ALA A 195 8.17 37.18 19.79
N GLU A 196 8.81 36.22 20.48
CA GLU A 196 9.31 35.00 19.84
C GLU A 196 8.17 34.14 19.28
N ILE A 197 7.06 33.97 20.02
CA ILE A 197 5.87 33.26 19.54
C ILE A 197 5.27 33.95 18.30
N ALA A 198 5.24 35.28 18.27
CA ALA A 198 4.79 36.03 17.10
C ALA A 198 5.69 35.79 15.88
N THR A 199 7.01 35.80 16.06
CA THR A 199 7.96 35.50 14.97
C THR A 199 7.86 34.07 14.47
N LEU A 200 7.69 33.09 15.36
CA LEU A 200 7.53 31.69 15.00
C LEU A 200 6.23 31.45 14.22
N ARG A 201 5.13 32.09 14.62
CA ARG A 201 3.86 32.06 13.86
C ARG A 201 4.03 32.67 12.48
N GLN A 202 4.76 33.78 12.37
CA GLN A 202 5.03 34.41 11.07
C GLN A 202 5.88 33.51 10.17
N GLN A 203 6.90 32.84 10.71
CA GLN A 203 7.70 31.85 9.97
C GLN A 203 6.85 30.66 9.51
N GLN A 204 5.99 30.15 10.38
CA GLN A 204 5.09 29.05 10.04
C GLN A 204 4.13 29.43 8.91
N GLN A 205 3.61 30.66 8.93
CA GLN A 205 2.76 31.19 7.86
C GLN A 205 3.54 31.34 6.55
N ALA A 206 4.75 31.90 6.57
CA ALA A 206 5.58 32.04 5.37
C ALA A 206 5.93 30.66 4.76
N PHE A 207 6.25 29.68 5.61
CA PHE A 207 6.52 28.31 5.16
C PHE A 207 5.27 27.66 4.54
N SER A 208 4.09 27.82 5.15
CA SER A 208 2.84 27.31 4.59
C SER A 208 2.52 27.90 3.22
N GLN A 209 2.78 29.20 3.02
CA GLN A 209 2.62 29.86 1.72
C GLN A 209 3.57 29.31 0.66
N GLN A 210 4.82 29.00 1.03
CA GLN A 210 5.77 28.36 0.12
C GLN A 210 5.34 26.95 -0.28
N ILE A 211 4.82 26.14 0.67
CA ILE A 211 4.29 24.81 0.35
C ILE A 211 3.12 24.92 -0.62
N LEU A 212 2.18 25.83 -0.36
CA LEU A 212 1.02 26.03 -1.22
C LEU A 212 1.45 26.49 -2.62
N ALA A 213 2.37 27.45 -2.72
CA ALA A 213 2.90 27.91 -4.01
C ALA A 213 3.60 26.79 -4.80
N ASN A 214 4.37 25.93 -4.12
CA ASN A 214 5.01 24.78 -4.75
C ASN A 214 3.99 23.73 -5.23
N GLN A 215 2.95 23.48 -4.45
CA GLN A 215 1.85 22.60 -4.85
C GLN A 215 1.11 23.14 -6.07
N THR A 216 0.74 24.42 -6.06
CA THR A 216 0.07 25.06 -7.21
C THR A 216 0.94 25.05 -8.47
N ASN A 217 2.25 25.30 -8.36
CA ASN A 217 3.16 25.19 -9.49
C ASN A 217 3.23 23.76 -10.05
N ASN A 218 3.27 22.75 -9.18
CA ASN A 218 3.26 21.35 -9.60
C ASN A 218 1.92 20.96 -10.25
N GLU A 219 0.79 21.41 -9.71
CA GLU A 219 -0.53 21.18 -10.30
C GLU A 219 -0.63 21.82 -11.69
N GLN A 220 -0.15 23.05 -11.87
CA GLN A 220 -0.11 23.72 -13.17
C GLN A 220 0.82 23.01 -14.17
N LEU A 221 1.95 22.45 -13.71
CA LEU A 221 2.83 21.65 -14.55
C LEU A 221 2.13 20.37 -15.00
N ASN A 222 1.48 19.69 -14.07
CA ASN A 222 0.73 18.46 -14.35
C ASN A 222 -0.43 18.72 -15.32
N GLN A 223 -1.18 19.81 -15.14
CA GLN A 223 -2.25 20.20 -16.06
C GLN A 223 -1.71 20.48 -17.48
N ARG A 224 -0.61 21.23 -17.61
CA ARG A 224 0.02 21.47 -18.91
C ARG A 224 0.46 20.18 -19.59
N ASN A 225 1.03 19.25 -18.83
CA ASN A 225 1.42 17.94 -19.36
C ASN A 225 0.20 17.12 -19.81
N LEU A 226 -0.92 17.19 -19.08
CA LEU A 226 -2.17 16.52 -19.47
C LEU A 226 -2.77 17.12 -20.75
N ASP A 227 -2.81 18.45 -20.86
CA ASP A 227 -3.28 19.15 -22.06
C ASP A 227 -2.41 18.80 -23.28
N GLU A 228 -1.08 18.75 -23.10
CA GLU A 228 -0.16 18.34 -24.15
C GLU A 228 -0.43 16.89 -24.57
N LEU A 229 -0.59 15.97 -23.62
CA LEU A 229 -0.89 14.56 -23.89
C LEU A 229 -2.21 14.41 -24.67
N GLN A 230 -3.24 15.15 -24.27
CA GLN A 230 -4.55 15.14 -24.91
C GLN A 230 -4.49 15.70 -26.33
N SER A 231 -3.70 16.76 -26.56
CA SER A 231 -3.48 17.30 -27.91
C SER A 231 -2.80 16.27 -28.84
N ARG A 232 -1.83 15.51 -28.33
CA ARG A 232 -1.16 14.43 -29.06
C ARG A 232 -2.11 13.29 -29.37
N PHE A 233 -2.97 12.94 -28.42
CA PHE A 233 -4.01 11.92 -28.60
C PHE A 233 -4.99 12.32 -29.72
N ASN A 234 -5.53 13.53 -29.69
CA ASN A 234 -6.44 14.05 -30.72
C ASN A 234 -5.78 14.11 -32.11
N LYS A 235 -4.48 14.45 -32.15
CA LYS A 235 -3.70 14.44 -33.40
C LYS A 235 -3.58 13.03 -33.97
N LEU A 236 -3.27 12.04 -33.13
CA LEU A 236 -3.19 10.63 -33.54
C LEU A 236 -4.55 10.11 -34.03
N GLU A 237 -5.64 10.47 -33.35
CA GLU A 237 -6.99 10.10 -33.77
C GLU A 237 -7.34 10.65 -35.15
N THR A 238 -7.04 11.93 -35.38
CA THR A 238 -7.22 12.55 -36.71
C THR A 238 -6.41 11.82 -37.79
N GLN A 239 -5.17 11.45 -37.50
CA GLN A 239 -4.31 10.72 -38.43
C GLN A 239 -4.86 9.32 -38.73
N LEU A 240 -5.39 8.61 -37.74
CA LEU A 240 -6.03 7.30 -37.93
C LEU A 240 -7.27 7.42 -38.81
N GLN A 241 -8.13 8.41 -38.58
CA GLN A 241 -9.31 8.66 -39.42
C GLN A 241 -8.93 9.00 -40.87
N GLU A 242 -7.85 9.76 -41.07
CA GLU A 242 -7.36 10.07 -42.41
C GLU A 242 -6.83 8.81 -43.12
N LEU A 243 -6.10 7.95 -42.41
CA LEU A 243 -5.64 6.67 -42.93
C LEU A 243 -6.81 5.76 -43.31
N GLU A 244 -7.82 5.66 -42.45
CA GLU A 244 -9.02 4.86 -42.69
C GLU A 244 -9.77 5.32 -43.95
N LYS A 245 -9.94 6.64 -44.11
CA LYS A 245 -10.53 7.21 -45.34
C LYS A 245 -9.70 6.89 -46.58
N LYS A 246 -8.36 6.95 -46.50
CA LYS A 246 -7.49 6.58 -47.62
C LYS A 246 -7.61 5.10 -47.98
N VAL A 247 -7.68 4.22 -46.99
CA VAL A 247 -7.90 2.78 -47.21
C VAL A 247 -9.24 2.54 -47.90
N GLN A 248 -10.32 3.17 -47.44
CA GLN A 248 -11.64 3.05 -48.07
C GLN A 248 -11.67 3.58 -49.52
N GLN A 249 -10.97 4.69 -49.81
CA GLN A 249 -10.85 5.21 -51.18
C GLN A 249 -10.09 4.24 -52.10
N ILE A 250 -9.03 3.61 -51.58
CA ILE A 250 -8.27 2.60 -52.34
C ILE A 250 -9.17 1.38 -52.65
N GLU A 251 -9.94 0.88 -51.68
CA GLU A 251 -10.89 -0.22 -51.89
C GLU A 251 -12.01 0.13 -52.89
N GLN A 252 -12.53 1.36 -52.86
CA GLN A 252 -13.56 1.80 -53.80
C GLN A 252 -13.02 1.95 -55.23
N SER A 253 -11.79 2.46 -55.38
CA SER A 253 -11.13 2.59 -56.69
C SER A 253 -10.72 1.24 -57.29
N SER A 254 -10.39 0.23 -56.47
CA SER A 254 -10.15 -1.13 -56.97
C SER A 254 -11.42 -1.81 -57.46
N ASN A 255 -12.58 -1.54 -56.83
CA ASN A 255 -13.86 -2.11 -57.25
C ASN A 255 -14.42 -1.50 -58.54
N GLN A 256 -14.04 -0.28 -58.92
CA GLN A 256 -14.48 0.35 -60.18
C GLN A 256 -13.65 -0.05 -61.42
N ASN A 257 -12.46 -0.63 -61.23
CA ASN A 257 -11.53 -0.99 -62.32
C ASN A 257 -11.55 -2.50 -62.68
N SER A 258 -12.58 -3.25 -62.27
CA SER A 258 -12.75 -4.64 -62.73
C SER A 258 -13.24 -4.68 -64.18
N PRO A 259 -12.49 -5.24 -65.15
CA PRO A 259 -12.93 -5.32 -66.54
C PRO A 259 -14.12 -6.28 -66.67
N LEU A 260 -15.12 -5.92 -67.48
CA LEU A 260 -16.18 -6.85 -67.88
C LEU A 260 -15.55 -8.13 -68.46
N PRO A 261 -16.05 -9.33 -68.09
CA PRO A 261 -15.58 -10.57 -68.70
C PRO A 261 -15.95 -10.57 -70.20
N PRO A 262 -15.05 -11.00 -71.09
CA PRO A 262 -15.38 -11.12 -72.50
C PRO A 262 -16.43 -12.24 -72.71
N ASN A 263 -17.46 -11.90 -73.49
CA ASN A 263 -18.47 -12.84 -74.02
C ASN A 263 -17.85 -13.93 -74.88
#